data_AF-A0A8T2WY20-F1
#
_entry.id   AF-A0A8T2WY20-F1
#
_cell.length_a   1.000
_cell.length_b   1.000
_cell.length_c   1.000
_cell.angle_alpha   90.00
_cell.angle_beta   90.00
_cell.angle_gamma   90.00
#
_symmetry.space_group_name_H-M   'P 1'
#
loop_
_entity.id
_entity.type
_entity.pdbx_description
1 polymer ?
#
loop_
_entity_poly.entity_id
_entity_poly.type
_entity_poly.pdbx_seq_one_letter_code
_entity_poly.pdbx_strand_id
1 'polypeptide(L)'
;MPSPIDQDPFKAWKFLVLPTLKVSDVFSLFLKATIAICTVVSISLVFYSFLNPSQRLPCPECNKILISDHRKIINGEVSGYSYEKTNISHILFGIGGSAKTWNKRRHYTEVWWMPNITRGYVWLDQNPPGNDTWPLTSPPYKVSADTSRFKYTCSYGSRSALRIARIVKESFELGLENVRWLVMGDDDTVFFIENLVTVLAKYDHNQMYYIGGNSESVEQDAIHSYTMAYGGGGFAISYPLAKELVRVLDGCLDRYASFYGSDQKVQGCISEIGVPLTKELGFHQVDIRGDPYGLLAAHPLAPLVSLHHLDYVQSIFPGLSRFDSVNKLITAYKTDPGRTLQYSFCYDLTRNWSVSASWGYTIQLYPALLTAMQLQTVFRTFRTWRRWSEGPFTFNTRPMNVDPCLRPVVYFLDRVERFGDGTLTTYKRSEDELDKVCDRPDYAPVYAVQLVNVITSTSLKPDIWNMAPRRQCCEVINGENRMSSMVQVNIRGCNEMESVTPP
;
A
#
# COMPACT_ATOMS: atom_id res chain seq x y z
N MET A 1 -75.01 52.05 -56.67
CA MET A 1 -73.93 52.67 -55.87
C MET A 1 -74.35 52.61 -54.40
N PRO A 2 -73.46 52.41 -53.42
CA PRO A 2 -72.09 51.85 -53.45
C PRO A 2 -72.00 50.49 -52.67
N SER A 3 -71.19 49.52 -53.11
CA SER A 3 -69.87 49.07 -52.56
C SER A 3 -69.91 48.00 -51.43
N PRO A 4 -68.88 47.11 -51.29
CA PRO A 4 -69.04 45.75 -50.74
C PRO A 4 -68.21 45.46 -49.45
N ILE A 5 -68.09 44.16 -49.07
CA ILE A 5 -67.17 43.41 -48.13
C ILE A 5 -68.03 42.35 -47.38
N ASP A 6 -67.68 41.08 -47.16
CA ASP A 6 -66.56 40.20 -47.59
C ASP A 6 -67.07 38.73 -47.73
N GLN A 7 -66.23 37.80 -48.23
CA GLN A 7 -66.53 36.34 -48.23
C GLN A 7 -65.70 35.57 -47.19
N ASP A 8 -66.30 34.55 -46.55
CA ASP A 8 -65.55 33.42 -45.97
C ASP A 8 -66.24 32.07 -46.34
N PRO A 9 -65.60 31.20 -47.16
CA PRO A 9 -66.23 30.04 -47.78
C PRO A 9 -65.94 28.69 -47.09
N PHE A 10 -65.91 28.59 -45.76
CA PHE A 10 -65.58 27.33 -45.05
C PHE A 10 -66.70 26.68 -44.21
N LYS A 11 -67.95 26.73 -44.70
CA LYS A 11 -69.10 26.05 -44.07
C LYS A 11 -69.33 24.61 -44.58
N ALA A 12 -68.28 23.79 -44.71
CA ALA A 12 -68.40 22.39 -45.16
C ALA A 12 -67.24 21.44 -44.78
N TRP A 13 -67.14 21.04 -43.50
CA TRP A 13 -66.96 19.61 -43.15
C TRP A 13 -67.19 19.35 -41.66
N LYS A 14 -68.36 18.81 -41.31
CA LYS A 14 -68.47 17.90 -40.15
C LYS A 14 -68.21 16.50 -40.69
N PHE A 15 -67.12 15.85 -40.28
CA PHE A 15 -67.01 14.39 -40.05
C PHE A 15 -65.55 14.05 -39.66
N LEU A 16 -65.35 12.89 -39.02
CA LEU A 16 -64.06 12.37 -38.51
C LEU A 16 -63.50 13.06 -37.25
N VAL A 17 -64.13 12.79 -36.11
CA VAL A 17 -63.43 12.77 -34.82
C VAL A 17 -62.49 11.56 -34.81
N LEU A 18 -61.20 11.80 -35.03
CA LEU A 18 -60.14 10.84 -34.74
C LEU A 18 -59.71 11.01 -33.27
N PRO A 19 -59.58 9.92 -32.48
CA PRO A 19 -59.13 10.03 -31.10
C PRO A 19 -57.67 10.46 -31.06
N THR A 20 -57.37 11.50 -30.27
CA THR A 20 -56.01 11.97 -30.03
C THR A 20 -55.24 10.94 -29.21
N LEU A 21 -54.49 10.07 -29.89
CA LEU A 21 -53.50 9.18 -29.29
C LEU A 21 -52.52 10.02 -28.46
N LYS A 22 -52.56 9.87 -27.13
CA LYS A 22 -51.61 10.55 -26.26
C LYS A 22 -50.21 10.00 -26.52
N VAL A 23 -49.26 10.91 -26.71
CA VAL A 23 -47.84 10.58 -26.90
C VAL A 23 -47.28 9.75 -25.74
N SER A 24 -47.83 9.91 -24.52
CA SER A 24 -47.52 9.07 -23.35
C SER A 24 -47.78 7.58 -23.57
N ASP A 25 -48.85 7.24 -24.28
CA ASP A 25 -49.33 5.87 -24.39
C ASP A 25 -48.55 5.15 -25.49
N VAL A 26 -48.23 5.87 -26.57
CA VAL A 26 -47.26 5.47 -27.60
C VAL A 26 -45.88 5.25 -26.98
N PHE A 27 -45.37 6.19 -26.18
CA PHE A 27 -44.08 6.05 -25.49
C PHE A 27 -44.06 4.89 -24.48
N SER A 28 -45.14 4.69 -23.73
CA SER A 28 -45.30 3.54 -22.83
C SER A 28 -45.29 2.21 -23.59
N LEU A 29 -45.93 2.15 -24.76
CA LEU A 29 -45.93 0.98 -25.63
C LEU A 29 -44.53 0.69 -26.18
N PHE A 30 -43.82 1.70 -26.68
CA PHE A 30 -42.43 1.55 -27.13
C PHE A 30 -41.49 1.11 -26.00
N LEU A 31 -41.61 1.68 -24.80
CA LEU A 31 -40.79 1.28 -23.65
C LEU A 31 -41.05 -0.18 -23.24
N LYS A 32 -42.33 -0.59 -23.17
CA LYS A 32 -42.72 -1.99 -22.89
C LYS A 32 -42.25 -2.95 -23.96
N ALA A 33 -42.37 -2.57 -25.24
CA ALA A 33 -41.88 -3.37 -26.36
C ALA A 33 -40.36 -3.54 -26.32
N THR A 34 -39.61 -2.46 -26.07
CA THR A 34 -38.14 -2.52 -25.93
C THR A 34 -37.73 -3.42 -24.76
N ILE A 35 -38.35 -3.29 -23.59
CA ILE A 35 -38.07 -4.16 -22.43
C ILE A 35 -38.40 -5.63 -22.74
N ALA A 36 -39.51 -5.91 -23.42
CA ALA A 36 -39.88 -7.26 -23.84
C ALA A 36 -38.87 -7.85 -24.85
N ILE A 37 -38.40 -7.06 -25.82
CA ILE A 37 -37.37 -7.49 -26.77
C ILE A 37 -36.05 -7.75 -26.04
N CYS A 38 -35.59 -6.86 -25.16
CA CYS A 38 -34.37 -7.03 -24.39
C CYS A 38 -34.42 -8.27 -23.49
N THR A 39 -35.54 -8.55 -22.82
CA THR A 39 -35.69 -9.76 -21.99
C THR A 39 -35.70 -11.04 -22.83
N VAL A 40 -36.40 -11.06 -23.98
CA VAL A 40 -36.37 -12.20 -24.91
C VAL A 40 -34.96 -12.43 -25.47
N VAL A 41 -34.22 -11.38 -25.84
CA VAL A 41 -32.82 -11.49 -26.32
C VAL A 41 -31.90 -12.00 -25.21
N SER A 42 -31.97 -11.47 -23.99
CA SER A 42 -31.16 -11.95 -22.86
C SER A 42 -31.45 -13.42 -22.51
N ILE A 43 -32.73 -13.81 -22.47
CA ILE A 43 -33.13 -15.21 -22.25
C ILE A 43 -32.62 -16.10 -23.39
N SER A 44 -32.73 -15.65 -24.65
CA SER A 44 -32.24 -16.39 -25.82
C SER A 44 -30.72 -16.54 -25.81
N LEU A 45 -29.96 -15.54 -25.37
CA LEU A 45 -28.50 -15.61 -25.21
C LEU A 45 -28.08 -16.57 -24.09
N VAL A 46 -28.82 -16.61 -22.99
CA VAL A 46 -28.61 -17.59 -21.90
C VAL A 46 -28.94 -19.00 -22.39
N PHE A 47 -30.06 -19.22 -23.08
CA PHE A 47 -30.35 -20.53 -23.68
C PHE A 47 -29.33 -20.90 -24.76
N TYR A 48 -28.82 -19.96 -25.55
CA TYR A 48 -27.77 -20.23 -26.54
C TYR A 48 -26.45 -20.65 -25.88
N SER A 49 -26.05 -20.04 -24.76
CA SER A 49 -24.84 -20.45 -24.03
C SER A 49 -25.00 -21.79 -23.28
N PHE A 50 -26.22 -22.17 -22.88
CA PHE A 50 -26.50 -23.50 -22.33
C PHE A 50 -26.69 -24.60 -23.40
N LEU A 51 -27.22 -24.26 -24.58
CA LEU A 51 -27.53 -25.21 -25.66
C LEU A 51 -26.41 -25.35 -26.70
N ASN A 52 -25.39 -24.48 -26.67
CA ASN A 52 -24.22 -24.57 -27.53
C ASN A 52 -22.96 -24.94 -26.73
N PRO A 53 -22.77 -26.22 -26.33
CA PRO A 53 -21.52 -26.72 -25.80
C PRO A 53 -20.49 -26.87 -26.94
N SER A 54 -20.11 -25.74 -27.54
CA SER A 54 -19.20 -25.73 -28.68
C SER A 54 -17.78 -26.11 -28.24
N GLN A 55 -17.45 -27.37 -28.51
CA GLN A 55 -16.11 -27.85 -28.84
C GLN A 55 -15.09 -27.91 -27.69
N ARG A 56 -15.24 -28.93 -26.84
CA ARG A 56 -14.05 -29.70 -26.43
C ARG A 56 -13.48 -30.40 -27.68
N LEU A 57 -12.57 -29.73 -28.40
CA LEU A 57 -11.75 -30.37 -29.42
C LEU A 57 -10.85 -31.43 -28.74
N PRO A 58 -10.96 -32.72 -29.07
CA PRO A 58 -10.02 -33.71 -28.59
C PRO A 58 -8.69 -33.50 -29.33
N CYS A 59 -7.65 -33.08 -28.61
CA CYS A 59 -6.28 -32.97 -29.14
C CYS A 59 -5.81 -34.35 -29.66
N PRO A 60 -5.64 -34.56 -30.98
CA PRO A 60 -5.30 -35.88 -31.51
C PRO A 60 -3.85 -36.29 -31.27
N GLU A 61 -2.98 -35.33 -30.93
CA GLU A 61 -1.53 -35.52 -30.79
C GLU A 61 -1.07 -35.59 -29.33
N CYS A 62 -1.93 -35.24 -28.36
CA CYS A 62 -1.60 -35.25 -26.92
C CYS A 62 -1.42 -36.65 -26.33
N ASN A 63 -1.57 -37.72 -27.13
CA ASN A 63 -1.42 -39.13 -26.73
C ASN A 63 -0.24 -39.85 -27.42
N LYS A 64 0.71 -39.12 -28.03
CA LYS A 64 1.96 -39.71 -28.55
C LYS A 64 3.18 -38.83 -28.25
N ILE A 65 3.70 -38.97 -27.03
CA ILE A 65 5.12 -39.21 -26.68
C ILE A 65 5.15 -39.41 -25.15
N LEU A 66 4.98 -40.68 -24.75
CA LEU A 66 5.17 -41.15 -23.38
C LEU A 66 5.57 -42.63 -23.47
N ILE A 67 6.75 -42.86 -24.07
CA ILE A 67 7.60 -44.08 -24.09
C ILE A 67 8.70 -43.81 -25.15
N SER A 68 9.95 -44.18 -24.84
CA SER A 68 11.20 -43.71 -25.48
C SER A 68 11.52 -42.23 -25.14
N ASP A 69 12.67 -41.87 -24.58
CA ASP A 69 13.94 -42.60 -24.44
C ASP A 69 14.44 -42.55 -22.98
N HIS A 70 14.46 -43.69 -22.27
CA HIS A 70 15.04 -43.80 -20.92
C HIS A 70 16.57 -43.87 -21.02
N ARG A 71 17.18 -42.76 -21.48
CA ARG A 71 18.62 -42.57 -21.34
C ARG A 71 18.95 -42.53 -19.86
N LYS A 72 19.72 -43.53 -19.42
CA LYS A 72 20.47 -43.48 -18.16
C LYS A 72 21.17 -42.13 -18.08
N ILE A 73 20.65 -41.23 -17.24
CA ILE A 73 21.46 -40.16 -16.69
C ILE A 73 22.45 -40.86 -15.78
N ILE A 74 23.66 -41.08 -16.31
CA ILE A 74 24.82 -41.46 -15.52
C ILE A 74 24.99 -40.39 -14.43
N ASN A 75 25.35 -40.81 -13.23
CA ASN A 75 25.63 -39.93 -12.10
C ASN A 75 26.72 -38.91 -12.47
N GLY A 76 26.32 -37.78 -13.04
CA GLY A 76 27.04 -36.53 -12.89
C GLY A 76 26.71 -36.01 -11.50
N GLU A 77 27.73 -35.65 -10.73
CA GLU A 77 27.53 -34.89 -9.51
C GLU A 77 26.83 -33.59 -9.88
N VAL A 78 25.51 -33.52 -9.60
CA VAL A 78 24.82 -32.24 -9.50
C VAL A 78 25.40 -31.60 -8.25
N SER A 79 26.49 -30.85 -8.44
CA SER A 79 27.00 -29.93 -7.45
C SER A 79 25.81 -29.13 -6.95
N GLY A 80 25.50 -29.29 -5.67
CA GLY A 80 24.34 -28.67 -5.07
C GLY A 80 24.52 -27.16 -5.12
N TYR A 81 24.01 -26.52 -6.17
CA TYR A 81 23.84 -25.08 -6.22
C TYR A 81 22.85 -24.73 -5.11
N SER A 82 23.41 -24.47 -3.94
CA SER A 82 22.78 -23.69 -2.89
C SER A 82 22.33 -22.39 -3.55
N TYR A 83 21.03 -22.31 -3.85
CA TYR A 83 20.40 -21.08 -4.29
C TYR A 83 20.51 -20.10 -3.12
N GLU A 84 21.58 -19.31 -3.13
CA GLU A 84 21.85 -18.32 -2.08
C GLU A 84 20.63 -17.42 -1.95
N LYS A 85 20.04 -17.35 -0.76
CA LYS A 85 18.83 -16.54 -0.50
C LYS A 85 19.15 -15.07 -0.75
N THR A 86 18.19 -14.35 -1.34
CA THR A 86 18.30 -12.89 -1.54
C THR A 86 18.63 -12.20 -0.22
N ASN A 87 19.66 -11.37 -0.23
CA ASN A 87 20.12 -10.57 0.91
C ASN A 87 20.47 -9.14 0.45
N ILE A 88 20.87 -8.25 1.35
CA ILE A 88 21.05 -6.82 1.04
C ILE A 88 22.10 -6.53 -0.04
N SER A 89 23.15 -7.36 -0.17
CA SER A 89 24.19 -7.14 -1.18
C SER A 89 23.66 -7.32 -2.61
N HIS A 90 22.52 -7.99 -2.79
CA HIS A 90 21.89 -8.25 -4.07
C HIS A 90 20.99 -7.12 -4.58
N ILE A 91 20.65 -6.17 -3.71
CA ILE A 91 19.77 -5.04 -4.02
C ILE A 91 20.62 -3.87 -4.52
N LEU A 92 20.11 -3.11 -5.49
CA LEU A 92 20.69 -1.85 -5.95
C LEU A 92 19.65 -0.73 -5.83
N PHE A 93 19.92 0.28 -4.99
CA PHE A 93 19.01 1.41 -4.79
C PHE A 93 19.23 2.52 -5.83
N GLY A 94 18.16 2.93 -6.53
CA GLY A 94 18.10 4.11 -7.37
C GLY A 94 17.19 5.16 -6.73
N ILE A 95 17.78 6.17 -6.08
CA ILE A 95 17.04 7.16 -5.28
C ILE A 95 16.83 8.43 -6.12
N GLY A 96 15.58 8.82 -6.36
CA GLY A 96 15.22 10.06 -7.03
C GLY A 96 15.41 11.28 -6.13
N GLY A 97 16.40 12.12 -6.42
CA GLY A 97 16.66 13.34 -5.64
C GLY A 97 16.74 14.59 -6.50
N SER A 98 16.80 15.77 -5.88
CA SER A 98 17.23 17.01 -6.54
C SER A 98 18.27 17.75 -5.69
N ALA A 99 19.29 18.33 -6.33
CA ALA A 99 20.36 19.05 -5.65
C ALA A 99 19.83 20.23 -4.82
N LYS A 100 18.69 20.80 -5.23
CA LYS A 100 18.02 21.91 -4.54
C LYS A 100 17.28 21.49 -3.25
N THR A 101 16.77 20.26 -3.20
CA THR A 101 15.97 19.73 -2.08
C THR A 101 16.75 18.81 -1.16
N TRP A 102 17.85 18.23 -1.64
CA TRP A 102 18.63 17.20 -0.95
C TRP A 102 18.95 17.56 0.51
N ASN A 103 19.59 18.70 0.76
CA ASN A 103 19.95 19.13 2.12
C ASN A 103 18.74 19.29 3.08
N LYS A 104 17.51 19.43 2.57
CA LYS A 104 16.29 19.47 3.38
C LYS A 104 15.69 18.09 3.66
N ARG A 105 15.89 17.12 2.77
CA ARG A 105 15.19 15.81 2.78
C ARG A 105 16.07 14.62 3.14
N ARG A 106 17.38 14.72 2.89
CA ARG A 106 18.35 13.62 3.04
C ARG A 106 18.25 12.89 4.37
N HIS A 107 17.81 13.58 5.43
CA HIS A 107 17.60 13.00 6.75
C HIS A 107 16.67 11.77 6.72
N TYR A 108 15.65 11.72 5.86
CA TYR A 108 14.79 10.54 5.67
C TYR A 108 15.54 9.37 5.01
N THR A 109 16.47 9.65 4.11
CA THR A 109 17.36 8.62 3.51
C THR A 109 18.41 8.16 4.53
N GLU A 110 18.98 9.09 5.31
CA GLU A 110 20.06 8.84 6.27
C GLU A 110 19.63 8.01 7.50
N VAL A 111 18.32 7.84 7.80
CA VAL A 111 17.88 6.94 8.91
C VAL A 111 18.02 5.45 8.59
N TRP A 112 17.97 5.08 7.31
CA TRP A 112 17.95 3.68 6.85
C TRP A 112 19.15 3.30 5.99
N TRP A 113 19.80 4.28 5.35
CA TRP A 113 21.01 4.03 4.58
C TRP A 113 22.13 3.51 5.50
N MET A 114 22.82 2.45 5.07
CA MET A 114 23.91 1.83 5.84
C MET A 114 25.21 1.91 5.03
N PRO A 115 26.08 2.92 5.29
CA PRO A 115 27.36 3.06 4.61
C PRO A 115 28.16 1.76 4.59
N ASN A 116 28.71 1.41 3.42
CA ASN A 116 29.44 0.17 3.13
C ASN A 116 28.61 -1.15 3.19
N ILE A 117 27.31 -1.10 3.49
CA ILE A 117 26.42 -2.28 3.48
C ILE A 117 25.36 -2.16 2.37
N THR A 118 24.66 -1.03 2.28
CA THR A 118 23.75 -0.74 1.16
C THR A 118 24.52 -0.20 -0.04
N ARG A 119 24.11 -0.59 -1.26
CA ARG A 119 24.67 -0.08 -2.52
C ARG A 119 23.59 0.56 -3.39
N GLY A 120 23.95 1.63 -4.07
CA GLY A 120 22.99 2.49 -4.77
C GLY A 120 23.46 3.93 -4.83
N TYR A 121 22.67 4.76 -5.51
CA TYR A 121 23.00 6.16 -5.75
C TYR A 121 21.77 7.07 -5.64
N VAL A 122 22.00 8.29 -5.16
CA VAL A 122 21.07 9.41 -5.33
C VAL A 122 21.27 10.01 -6.71
N TRP A 123 20.22 10.01 -7.53
CA TRP A 123 20.24 10.53 -8.89
C TRP A 123 19.66 11.95 -8.92
N LEU A 124 20.58 12.91 -8.96
CA LEU A 124 20.29 14.34 -8.95
C LEU A 124 19.99 14.86 -10.36
N ASP A 125 19.36 16.03 -10.41
CA ASP A 125 19.14 16.84 -11.61
C ASP A 125 20.40 17.58 -12.08
N GLN A 126 21.30 17.90 -11.16
CA GLN A 126 22.55 18.63 -11.42
C GLN A 126 23.57 18.31 -10.31
N ASN A 127 24.82 18.78 -10.48
CA ASN A 127 25.79 18.75 -9.39
C ASN A 127 25.29 19.57 -8.18
N PRO A 128 25.54 19.13 -6.94
CA PRO A 128 25.32 19.94 -5.75
C PRO A 128 26.23 21.18 -5.76
N PRO A 129 25.89 22.26 -5.02
CA PRO A 129 26.71 23.47 -4.96
C PRO A 129 28.13 23.16 -4.48
N GLY A 130 29.14 23.61 -5.22
CA GLY A 130 30.55 23.19 -5.07
C GLY A 130 31.28 23.58 -3.77
N ASN A 131 30.56 24.11 -2.77
CA ASN A 131 31.11 24.45 -1.44
C ASN A 131 30.70 23.45 -0.35
N ASP A 132 29.68 22.62 -0.57
CA ASP A 132 29.21 21.63 0.41
C ASP A 132 29.91 20.28 0.18
N THR A 133 30.56 19.74 1.21
CA THR A 133 31.05 18.35 1.18
C THR A 133 29.86 17.39 1.25
N TRP A 134 29.86 16.38 0.37
CA TRP A 134 28.81 15.37 0.38
C TRP A 134 28.86 14.56 1.70
N PRO A 135 27.74 14.40 2.44
CA PRO A 135 27.77 13.75 3.74
C PRO A 135 28.18 12.27 3.64
N LEU A 136 29.07 11.82 4.54
CA LEU A 136 29.49 10.40 4.61
C LEU A 136 28.36 9.46 5.07
N THR A 137 27.34 10.02 5.72
CA THR A 137 26.09 9.36 6.12
C THR A 137 25.11 9.16 4.96
N SER A 138 25.25 9.95 3.90
CA SER A 138 24.38 9.91 2.72
C SER A 138 24.83 8.84 1.72
N PRO A 139 23.92 8.25 0.91
CA PRO A 139 24.32 7.46 -0.24
C PRO A 139 25.14 8.30 -1.22
N PRO A 140 26.09 7.73 -1.99
CA PRO A 140 26.81 8.47 -3.01
C PRO A 140 25.84 8.98 -4.09
N TYR A 141 26.17 10.09 -4.77
CA TYR A 141 25.31 10.63 -5.82
C TYR A 141 25.84 10.40 -7.24
N LYS A 142 24.94 10.52 -8.20
CA LYS A 142 25.19 10.67 -9.64
C LYS A 142 24.30 11.77 -10.19
N VAL A 143 24.70 12.41 -11.28
CA VAL A 143 23.85 13.35 -12.01
C VAL A 143 23.19 12.60 -13.16
N SER A 144 21.88 12.76 -13.30
CA SER A 144 21.09 12.11 -14.35
C SER A 144 21.49 12.64 -15.73
N ALA A 145 21.56 11.79 -16.74
CA ALA A 145 21.86 12.17 -18.11
C ALA A 145 20.75 13.06 -18.72
N ASP A 146 21.10 13.84 -19.75
CA ASP A 146 20.17 14.77 -20.39
C ASP A 146 18.92 14.07 -20.96
N THR A 147 17.79 14.75 -20.80
CA THR A 147 16.45 14.32 -21.24
C THR A 147 15.77 15.33 -22.17
N SER A 148 16.49 16.33 -22.68
CA SER A 148 15.97 17.34 -23.61
C SER A 148 15.26 16.72 -24.84
N ARG A 149 15.83 15.64 -25.39
CA ARG A 149 15.31 14.94 -26.58
C ARG A 149 13.93 14.30 -26.42
N PHE A 150 13.50 14.00 -25.19
CA PHE A 150 12.24 13.29 -24.96
C PHE A 150 11.03 14.24 -24.90
N LYS A 151 9.92 13.78 -25.44
CA LYS A 151 8.62 14.46 -25.39
C LYS A 151 8.05 14.41 -23.97
N TYR A 152 7.51 15.54 -23.54
CA TYR A 152 6.70 15.62 -22.33
C TYR A 152 5.56 16.60 -22.61
N THR A 153 4.32 16.12 -22.56
CA THR A 153 3.12 16.87 -22.96
C THR A 153 2.09 17.00 -21.85
N CYS A 154 2.38 16.48 -20.65
CA CYS A 154 1.55 16.70 -19.47
C CYS A 154 1.67 18.16 -19.01
N SER A 155 0.59 18.92 -19.13
CA SER A 155 0.56 20.36 -18.82
C SER A 155 0.56 20.70 -17.33
N TYR A 156 0.24 19.73 -16.46
CA TYR A 156 0.12 19.90 -15.01
C TYR A 156 1.17 19.11 -14.20
N GLY A 157 2.16 18.51 -14.88
CA GLY A 157 3.27 17.79 -14.25
C GLY A 157 4.63 18.42 -14.55
N SER A 158 5.71 17.77 -14.10
CA SER A 158 7.09 18.24 -14.26
C SER A 158 7.89 17.38 -15.25
N ARG A 159 8.69 18.03 -16.12
CA ARG A 159 9.66 17.34 -16.99
C ARG A 159 10.70 16.52 -16.21
N SER A 160 10.88 16.75 -14.90
CA SER A 160 11.73 15.90 -14.05
C SER A 160 11.29 14.43 -14.03
N ALA A 161 10.02 14.13 -14.33
CA ALA A 161 9.52 12.76 -14.51
C ALA A 161 10.32 11.96 -15.56
N LEU A 162 10.86 12.62 -16.60
CA LEU A 162 11.68 11.95 -17.62
C LEU A 162 12.99 11.41 -17.05
N ARG A 163 13.73 12.22 -16.28
CA ARG A 163 14.99 11.76 -15.67
C ARG A 163 14.74 10.73 -14.57
N ILE A 164 13.70 10.91 -13.74
CA ILE A 164 13.41 10.00 -12.64
C ILE A 164 12.98 8.63 -13.19
N ALA A 165 12.21 8.57 -14.28
CA ALA A 165 11.88 7.31 -14.96
C ALA A 165 13.12 6.61 -15.55
N ARG A 166 14.16 7.37 -15.94
CA ARG A 166 15.41 6.81 -16.48
C ARG A 166 16.38 6.31 -15.42
N ILE A 167 16.18 6.58 -14.13
CA ILE A 167 17.06 6.08 -13.06
C ILE A 167 17.19 4.55 -13.08
N VAL A 168 16.14 3.80 -13.40
CA VAL A 168 16.22 2.33 -13.55
C VAL A 168 17.26 1.94 -14.61
N LYS A 169 17.23 2.65 -15.75
CA LYS A 169 18.18 2.45 -16.85
C LYS A 169 19.59 2.89 -16.48
N GLU A 170 19.73 4.11 -15.97
CA GLU A 170 21.03 4.67 -15.62
C GLU A 170 21.71 3.90 -14.46
N SER A 171 20.93 3.27 -13.57
CA SER A 171 21.42 2.36 -12.52
C SER A 171 21.80 0.98 -13.06
N PHE A 172 21.05 0.43 -14.00
CA PHE A 172 21.37 -0.84 -14.66
C PHE A 172 22.65 -0.73 -15.51
N GLU A 173 22.80 0.38 -16.25
CA GLU A 173 23.95 0.68 -17.11
C GLU A 173 25.26 0.91 -16.34
N LEU A 174 25.23 0.95 -14.99
CA LEU A 174 26.44 0.90 -14.16
C LEU A 174 27.15 -0.46 -14.20
N GLY A 175 26.49 -1.52 -14.67
CA GLY A 175 27.11 -2.84 -14.85
C GLY A 175 27.54 -3.53 -13.54
N LEU A 176 26.93 -3.18 -12.41
CA LEU A 176 27.28 -3.75 -11.11
C LEU A 176 26.97 -5.25 -11.06
N GLU A 177 27.92 -6.04 -10.57
CA GLU A 177 27.83 -7.50 -10.49
C GLU A 177 26.84 -7.96 -9.41
N ASN A 178 26.33 -9.18 -9.57
CA ASN A 178 25.42 -9.84 -8.62
C ASN A 178 24.21 -8.98 -8.19
N VAL A 179 23.62 -8.21 -9.12
CA VAL A 179 22.35 -7.50 -8.90
C VAL A 179 21.19 -8.44 -9.21
N ARG A 180 20.28 -8.60 -8.24
CA ARG A 180 19.03 -9.36 -8.41
C ARG A 180 17.81 -8.45 -8.48
N TRP A 181 17.87 -7.32 -7.78
CA TRP A 181 16.77 -6.36 -7.65
C TRP A 181 17.27 -4.93 -7.78
N LEU A 182 16.62 -4.15 -8.64
CA LEU A 182 16.75 -2.70 -8.66
C LEU A 182 15.58 -2.14 -7.87
N VAL A 183 15.86 -1.43 -6.78
CA VAL A 183 14.85 -0.82 -5.90
C VAL A 183 14.87 0.68 -6.10
N MET A 184 13.70 1.22 -6.43
CA MET A 184 13.44 2.62 -6.70
C MET A 184 12.72 3.26 -5.51
N GLY A 185 13.01 4.53 -5.24
CA GLY A 185 12.32 5.39 -4.27
C GLY A 185 12.78 6.85 -4.41
N ASP A 186 12.15 7.78 -3.70
CA ASP A 186 12.49 9.21 -3.72
C ASP A 186 13.32 9.64 -2.49
N ASP A 187 13.91 10.85 -2.51
CA ASP A 187 14.83 11.38 -1.48
C ASP A 187 14.23 11.55 -0.07
N ASP A 188 12.91 11.43 0.04
CA ASP A 188 12.09 11.46 1.26
C ASP A 188 11.39 10.11 1.57
N THR A 189 11.84 9.02 0.93
CA THR A 189 11.36 7.65 1.20
C THR A 189 12.17 7.01 2.34
N VAL A 190 11.47 6.46 3.33
CA VAL A 190 12.06 5.70 4.45
C VAL A 190 11.87 4.22 4.19
N PHE A 191 12.96 3.48 3.91
CA PHE A 191 12.91 2.02 3.71
C PHE A 191 13.22 1.24 4.99
N PHE A 192 12.52 0.13 5.18
CA PHE A 192 12.72 -0.84 6.26
C PHE A 192 13.47 -2.06 5.69
N ILE A 193 14.80 -1.92 5.63
CA ILE A 193 15.66 -2.71 4.74
C ILE A 193 15.61 -4.24 4.96
N GLU A 194 15.48 -4.71 6.19
CA GLU A 194 15.40 -6.14 6.50
C GLU A 194 14.03 -6.71 6.08
N ASN A 195 12.97 -5.91 6.23
CA ASN A 195 11.64 -6.26 5.76
C ASN A 195 11.57 -6.25 4.23
N LEU A 196 12.22 -5.28 3.56
CA LEU A 196 12.39 -5.26 2.11
C LEU A 196 13.14 -6.51 1.61
N VAL A 197 14.27 -6.86 2.21
CA VAL A 197 15.02 -8.09 1.88
C VAL A 197 14.15 -9.33 2.09
N THR A 198 13.38 -9.39 3.19
CA THR A 198 12.47 -10.50 3.48
C THR A 198 11.39 -10.64 2.41
N VAL A 199 10.77 -9.53 2.00
CA VAL A 199 9.76 -9.51 0.93
C VAL A 199 10.34 -9.95 -0.41
N LEU A 200 11.50 -9.42 -0.80
CA LEU A 200 12.14 -9.77 -2.08
C LEU A 200 12.73 -11.20 -2.09
N ALA A 201 13.00 -11.79 -0.92
CA ALA A 201 13.42 -13.19 -0.80
C ALA A 201 12.30 -14.21 -1.05
N LYS A 202 11.03 -13.78 -1.11
CA LYS A 202 9.89 -14.65 -1.49
C LYS A 202 9.86 -15.01 -2.97
N TYR A 203 10.52 -14.21 -3.82
CA TYR A 203 10.38 -14.26 -5.27
C TYR A 203 11.64 -14.81 -5.94
N ASP A 204 11.46 -15.67 -6.96
CA ASP A 204 12.56 -16.08 -7.82
C ASP A 204 13.03 -14.90 -8.69
N HIS A 205 14.17 -14.32 -8.31
CA HIS A 205 14.79 -13.19 -8.99
C HIS A 205 15.18 -13.46 -10.45
N ASN A 206 15.12 -14.71 -10.92
CA ASN A 206 15.35 -15.09 -12.32
C ASN A 206 14.08 -14.94 -13.19
N GLN A 207 12.91 -14.69 -12.58
CA GLN A 207 11.68 -14.32 -13.30
C GLN A 207 11.54 -12.80 -13.40
N MET A 208 10.64 -12.34 -14.27
CA MET A 208 10.31 -10.92 -14.40
C MET A 208 9.25 -10.50 -13.37
N TYR A 209 9.66 -9.70 -12.38
CA TYR A 209 8.80 -9.16 -11.34
C TYR A 209 8.90 -7.63 -11.25
N TYR A 210 7.73 -6.98 -11.14
CA TYR A 210 7.54 -5.59 -10.77
C TYR A 210 6.73 -5.56 -9.46
N ILE A 211 7.36 -5.17 -8.36
CA ILE A 211 6.83 -5.32 -7.00
C ILE A 211 6.68 -3.95 -6.33
N GLY A 212 5.55 -3.68 -5.68
CA GLY A 212 5.38 -2.47 -4.87
C GLY A 212 3.93 -2.23 -4.43
N GLY A 213 3.62 -0.98 -4.05
CA GLY A 213 2.32 -0.57 -3.49
C GLY A 213 1.57 0.44 -4.36
N ASN A 214 0.23 0.42 -4.26
CA ASN A 214 -0.63 1.48 -4.82
C ASN A 214 -0.76 2.64 -3.81
N SER A 215 -1.51 3.67 -4.19
CA SER A 215 -1.92 4.73 -3.26
C SER A 215 -2.89 4.21 -2.19
N GLU A 216 -2.89 4.84 -1.03
CA GLU A 216 -3.96 4.70 -0.03
C GLU A 216 -5.25 5.42 -0.50
N SER A 217 -5.11 6.46 -1.33
CA SER A 217 -6.21 7.27 -1.86
C SER A 217 -6.69 6.76 -3.22
N VAL A 218 -7.91 6.25 -3.29
CA VAL A 218 -8.57 5.78 -4.53
C VAL A 218 -8.56 6.82 -5.65
N GLU A 219 -8.62 8.11 -5.31
CA GLU A 219 -8.55 9.21 -6.29
C GLU A 219 -7.18 9.38 -6.96
N GLN A 220 -6.11 8.82 -6.40
CA GLN A 220 -4.82 8.76 -7.08
C GLN A 220 -4.80 7.58 -8.04
N ASP A 221 -5.16 6.38 -7.58
CA ASP A 221 -5.14 5.16 -8.42
C ASP A 221 -6.05 5.28 -9.63
N ALA A 222 -7.22 5.90 -9.48
CA ALA A 222 -8.18 6.14 -10.56
C ALA A 222 -7.72 7.19 -11.58
N ILE A 223 -6.70 8.02 -11.25
CA ILE A 223 -6.15 9.05 -12.14
C ILE A 223 -4.81 8.59 -12.75
N HIS A 224 -4.03 7.79 -12.03
CA HIS A 224 -2.70 7.36 -12.44
C HIS A 224 -2.70 5.90 -12.93
N SER A 225 -2.74 4.91 -12.04
CA SER A 225 -3.22 3.54 -12.33
C SER A 225 -3.27 2.66 -11.07
N TYR A 226 -4.25 1.76 -11.00
CA TYR A 226 -4.23 0.61 -10.06
C TYR A 226 -3.15 -0.44 -10.37
N THR A 227 -2.57 -0.42 -11.58
CA THR A 227 -1.49 -1.35 -12.01
C THR A 227 -0.09 -0.76 -11.83
N MET A 228 0.03 0.35 -11.11
CA MET A 228 1.30 1.07 -10.86
C MET A 228 1.73 0.91 -9.41
N ALA A 229 2.98 0.49 -9.21
CA ALA A 229 3.67 0.75 -7.96
C ALA A 229 4.10 2.22 -7.95
N TYR A 230 3.65 2.96 -6.93
CA TYR A 230 3.90 4.39 -6.81
C TYR A 230 5.38 4.68 -6.50
N GLY A 231 5.95 5.67 -7.18
CA GLY A 231 7.39 5.93 -7.16
C GLY A 231 7.93 6.28 -5.78
N GLY A 232 7.21 7.14 -5.06
CA GLY A 232 7.58 7.59 -3.72
C GLY A 232 7.48 6.48 -2.67
N GLY A 233 6.38 5.72 -2.67
CA GLY A 233 6.25 4.50 -1.87
C GLY A 233 7.31 3.45 -2.19
N GLY A 234 7.97 3.57 -3.35
CA GLY A 234 9.05 2.73 -3.79
C GLY A 234 8.59 1.44 -4.45
N PHE A 235 9.46 0.87 -5.28
CA PHE A 235 9.17 -0.37 -6.00
C PHE A 235 10.46 -1.14 -6.31
N ALA A 236 10.34 -2.45 -6.50
CA ALA A 236 11.43 -3.31 -6.92
C ALA A 236 11.18 -3.90 -8.31
N ILE A 237 12.23 -3.94 -9.13
CA ILE A 237 12.27 -4.60 -10.43
C ILE A 237 13.34 -5.69 -10.38
N SER A 238 12.97 -6.93 -10.70
CA SER A 238 13.92 -8.04 -10.85
C SER A 238 14.90 -7.77 -12.00
N TYR A 239 16.14 -8.26 -11.89
CA TYR A 239 17.18 -8.05 -12.91
C TYR A 239 16.76 -8.44 -14.35
N PRO A 240 16.04 -9.55 -14.61
CA PRO A 240 15.54 -9.89 -15.95
C PRO A 240 14.57 -8.85 -16.51
N LEU A 241 13.65 -8.33 -15.68
CA LEU A 241 12.71 -7.28 -16.10
C LEU A 241 13.44 -5.96 -16.35
N ALA A 242 14.44 -5.61 -15.52
CA ALA A 242 15.25 -4.42 -15.75
C ALA A 242 15.96 -4.50 -17.11
N LYS A 243 16.55 -5.66 -17.44
CA LYS A 243 17.22 -5.91 -18.72
C LYS A 243 16.32 -5.69 -19.94
N GLU A 244 15.07 -6.15 -19.90
CA GLU A 244 14.12 -5.86 -20.99
C GLU A 244 13.62 -4.41 -20.97
N LEU A 245 13.38 -3.84 -19.79
CA LEU A 245 12.93 -2.47 -19.64
C LEU A 245 13.93 -1.47 -20.21
N VAL A 246 15.24 -1.57 -19.91
CA VAL A 246 16.24 -0.62 -20.42
C VAL A 246 16.35 -0.60 -21.94
N ARG A 247 16.04 -1.72 -22.61
CA ARG A 247 16.05 -1.89 -24.06
C ARG A 247 14.92 -1.09 -24.73
N VAL A 248 13.76 -0.98 -24.07
CA VAL A 248 12.56 -0.30 -24.62
C VAL A 248 12.32 1.10 -24.05
N LEU A 249 12.84 1.40 -22.86
CA LEU A 249 12.49 2.57 -22.04
C LEU A 249 12.56 3.89 -22.82
N ASP A 250 13.68 4.19 -23.47
CA ASP A 250 13.86 5.49 -24.13
C ASP A 250 12.80 5.76 -25.21
N GLY A 251 12.47 4.76 -26.04
CA GLY A 251 11.41 4.90 -27.06
C GLY A 251 10.00 4.87 -26.46
N CYS A 252 9.85 4.22 -25.32
CA CYS A 252 8.61 4.15 -24.56
C CYS A 252 8.26 5.49 -23.87
N LEU A 253 9.25 6.22 -23.35
CA LEU A 253 9.04 7.55 -22.74
C LEU A 253 8.34 8.55 -23.67
N ASP A 254 8.64 8.48 -24.98
CA ASP A 254 7.97 9.30 -25.99
C ASP A 254 6.54 8.84 -26.30
N ARG A 255 6.23 7.54 -26.16
CA ARG A 255 4.86 7.01 -26.31
C ARG A 255 3.97 7.45 -25.15
N TYR A 256 4.52 7.45 -23.93
CA TYR A 256 3.84 7.93 -22.72
C TYR A 256 4.19 9.39 -22.37
N ALA A 257 4.43 10.24 -23.37
CA ALA A 257 4.80 11.65 -23.18
C ALA A 257 3.78 12.45 -22.34
N SER A 258 2.50 12.09 -22.41
CA SER A 258 1.38 12.72 -21.70
C SER A 258 1.24 12.28 -20.23
N PHE A 259 1.90 11.21 -19.81
CA PHE A 259 1.82 10.72 -18.44
C PHE A 259 2.48 11.69 -17.45
N TYR A 260 1.89 11.80 -16.26
CA TYR A 260 2.23 12.80 -15.24
C TYR A 260 3.59 12.49 -14.59
N GLY A 261 3.67 11.34 -13.92
CA GLY A 261 4.79 10.92 -13.08
C GLY A 261 5.84 10.09 -13.82
N SER A 262 6.95 9.84 -13.14
CA SER A 262 8.01 8.91 -13.55
C SER A 262 7.56 7.46 -13.43
N ASP A 263 6.95 7.12 -12.30
CA ASP A 263 6.31 5.84 -12.00
C ASP A 263 5.26 5.44 -13.04
N GLN A 264 4.39 6.37 -13.43
CA GLN A 264 3.37 6.12 -14.45
C GLN A 264 4.00 5.77 -15.80
N LYS A 265 5.10 6.44 -16.16
CA LYS A 265 5.87 6.14 -17.39
C LYS A 265 6.55 4.78 -17.30
N VAL A 266 7.19 4.46 -16.18
CA VAL A 266 7.81 3.14 -15.93
C VAL A 266 6.77 2.03 -16.02
N GLN A 267 5.60 2.20 -15.38
CA GLN A 267 4.49 1.25 -15.45
C GLN A 267 3.95 1.08 -16.88
N GLY A 268 3.84 2.17 -17.66
CA GLY A 268 3.51 2.11 -19.09
C GLY A 268 4.47 1.19 -19.84
N CYS A 269 5.78 1.42 -19.68
CA CYS A 269 6.81 0.61 -20.34
C CYS A 269 6.83 -0.86 -19.90
N ILE A 270 6.60 -1.13 -18.61
CA ILE A 270 6.49 -2.50 -18.09
C ILE A 270 5.22 -3.19 -18.64
N SER A 271 4.16 -2.43 -18.93
CA SER A 271 2.93 -2.95 -19.55
C SER A 271 3.13 -3.32 -21.03
N GLU A 272 4.02 -2.64 -21.75
CA GLU A 272 4.42 -3.05 -23.11
C GLU A 272 5.20 -4.38 -23.11
N ILE A 273 5.91 -4.69 -22.01
CA ILE A 273 6.58 -5.99 -21.80
C ILE A 273 5.58 -7.07 -21.37
N GLY A 274 4.42 -6.66 -20.83
CA GLY A 274 3.34 -7.56 -20.40
C GLY A 274 3.46 -8.08 -18.97
N VAL A 275 4.26 -7.43 -18.11
CA VAL A 275 4.46 -7.86 -16.71
C VAL A 275 3.53 -7.07 -15.78
N PRO A 276 2.67 -7.73 -14.97
CA PRO A 276 1.76 -7.04 -14.05
C PRO A 276 2.46 -6.58 -12.77
N LEU A 277 1.83 -5.63 -12.07
CA LEU A 277 2.20 -5.29 -10.69
C LEU A 277 1.94 -6.48 -9.75
N THR A 278 2.98 -6.89 -9.05
CA THR A 278 2.92 -7.77 -7.88
C THR A 278 2.75 -6.90 -6.64
N LYS A 279 1.53 -6.82 -6.10
CA LYS A 279 1.22 -5.90 -5.00
C LYS A 279 1.69 -6.45 -3.65
N GLU A 280 2.48 -5.65 -2.94
CA GLU A 280 2.93 -5.91 -1.56
C GLU A 280 2.37 -4.85 -0.63
N LEU A 281 1.73 -5.27 0.47
CA LEU A 281 0.92 -4.38 1.33
C LEU A 281 1.74 -3.45 2.24
N GLY A 282 3.05 -3.66 2.36
CA GLY A 282 3.94 -2.86 3.20
C GLY A 282 4.64 -1.70 2.50
N PHE A 283 4.43 -1.53 1.19
CA PHE A 283 4.92 -0.36 0.45
C PHE A 283 3.89 0.75 0.53
N HIS A 284 4.19 1.82 1.28
CA HIS A 284 3.27 2.94 1.47
C HIS A 284 3.75 4.20 0.79
N GLN A 285 2.94 4.65 -0.18
CA GLN A 285 3.04 5.98 -0.76
C GLN A 285 2.63 7.06 0.26
N VAL A 286 1.81 6.72 1.26
CA VAL A 286 1.23 7.62 2.28
C VAL A 286 0.55 8.84 1.63
N ASP A 287 -0.20 8.58 0.55
CA ASP A 287 -1.00 9.58 -0.17
C ASP A 287 -2.27 9.90 0.64
N ILE A 288 -2.08 10.50 1.80
CA ILE A 288 -3.10 10.94 2.75
C ILE A 288 -2.75 12.31 3.33
N ARG A 289 -3.71 12.93 4.02
CA ARG A 289 -3.57 14.26 4.66
C ARG A 289 -4.02 14.20 6.11
N GLY A 290 -3.34 14.92 7.00
CA GLY A 290 -3.67 14.93 8.43
C GLY A 290 -2.86 13.89 9.20
N ASP A 291 -3.49 13.23 10.16
CA ASP A 291 -2.82 12.34 11.11
C ASP A 291 -2.72 10.90 10.58
N PRO A 292 -1.50 10.35 10.37
CA PRO A 292 -1.31 8.99 9.84
C PRO A 292 -1.63 7.89 10.88
N TYR A 293 -1.96 8.24 12.13
CA TYR A 293 -2.19 7.31 13.24
C TYR A 293 -3.00 6.08 12.86
N GLY A 294 -4.19 6.26 12.28
CA GLY A 294 -5.08 5.14 11.96
C GLY A 294 -4.50 4.14 10.97
N LEU A 295 -3.74 4.61 9.96
CA LEU A 295 -3.09 3.77 8.95
C LEU A 295 -2.01 2.90 9.60
N LEU A 296 -1.19 3.49 10.47
CA LEU A 296 -0.05 2.82 11.10
C LEU A 296 -0.48 1.96 12.31
N ALA A 297 -1.52 2.35 13.04
CA ALA A 297 -2.04 1.64 14.20
C ALA A 297 -2.86 0.38 13.85
N ALA A 298 -3.33 0.28 12.61
CA ALA A 298 -4.04 -0.88 12.07
C ALA A 298 -3.41 -1.31 10.73
N HIS A 299 -2.07 -1.29 10.67
CA HIS A 299 -1.28 -1.72 9.51
C HIS A 299 -1.67 -3.16 9.10
N PRO A 300 -1.73 -3.47 7.80
CA PRO A 300 -2.06 -4.82 7.32
C PRO A 300 -1.07 -5.89 7.81
N LEU A 301 -1.47 -7.16 7.74
CA LEU A 301 -0.63 -8.31 8.09
C LEU A 301 0.43 -8.59 7.01
N ALA A 302 1.40 -7.70 6.93
CA ALA A 302 2.58 -7.75 6.06
C ALA A 302 3.74 -7.03 6.74
N PRO A 303 5.01 -7.30 6.39
CA PRO A 303 6.13 -6.48 6.85
C PRO A 303 5.94 -5.04 6.40
N LEU A 304 6.17 -4.06 7.27
CA LEU A 304 6.33 -2.66 6.83
C LEU A 304 7.61 -2.56 5.99
N VAL A 305 7.50 -2.13 4.73
CA VAL A 305 8.63 -2.07 3.78
C VAL A 305 9.11 -0.64 3.54
N SER A 306 8.18 0.31 3.42
CA SER A 306 8.51 1.71 3.17
C SER A 306 7.41 2.66 3.64
N LEU A 307 7.80 3.90 3.95
CA LEU A 307 6.91 5.04 4.18
C LEU A 307 7.41 6.23 3.36
N HIS A 308 6.50 6.95 2.70
CA HIS A 308 6.80 8.10 1.85
C HIS A 308 6.05 9.37 2.32
N HIS A 309 6.48 10.53 1.80
CA HIS A 309 6.02 11.89 2.07
C HIS A 309 5.52 12.25 3.47
N LEU A 310 6.30 11.85 4.48
CA LEU A 310 6.03 12.17 5.88
C LEU A 310 5.97 13.69 6.17
N ASP A 311 6.58 14.53 5.32
CA ASP A 311 6.45 15.99 5.32
C ASP A 311 4.99 16.50 5.17
N TYR A 312 4.10 15.73 4.56
CA TYR A 312 2.73 16.13 4.23
C TYR A 312 1.64 15.58 5.15
N VAL A 313 2.02 14.71 6.10
CA VAL A 313 1.18 14.23 7.20
C VAL A 313 1.67 14.83 8.53
N GLN A 314 0.94 14.63 9.62
CA GLN A 314 1.40 14.98 10.97
C GLN A 314 2.52 14.02 11.42
N SER A 315 3.22 14.35 12.50
CA SER A 315 4.23 13.46 13.09
C SER A 315 3.60 12.13 13.52
N ILE A 316 4.31 11.02 13.28
CA ILE A 316 3.84 9.67 13.64
C ILE A 316 3.61 9.57 15.16
N PHE A 317 4.42 10.26 15.97
CA PHE A 317 4.27 10.33 17.42
C PHE A 317 3.90 11.77 17.86
N PRO A 318 2.90 11.95 18.72
CA PRO A 318 2.54 13.27 19.26
C PRO A 318 3.70 13.89 20.06
N GLY A 319 3.75 15.22 20.08
CA GLY A 319 4.81 16.00 20.74
C GLY A 319 6.21 15.95 20.10
N LEU A 320 6.43 15.11 19.08
CA LEU A 320 7.72 15.00 18.37
C LEU A 320 7.67 15.67 16.99
N SER A 321 8.86 16.06 16.49
CA SER A 321 9.00 16.44 15.07
C SER A 321 8.75 15.24 14.15
N ARG A 322 8.54 15.49 12.85
CA ARG A 322 8.39 14.43 11.85
C ARG A 322 9.62 13.50 11.82
N PHE A 323 10.81 14.09 11.82
CA PHE A 323 12.07 13.35 11.81
C PHE A 323 12.29 12.54 13.10
N ASP A 324 12.05 13.14 14.27
CA ASP A 324 12.22 12.45 15.55
C ASP A 324 11.20 11.31 15.71
N SER A 325 9.99 11.49 15.16
CA SER A 325 8.97 10.44 15.10
C SER A 325 9.41 9.25 14.25
N VAL A 326 10.05 9.49 13.10
CA VAL A 326 10.65 8.45 12.26
C VAL A 326 11.77 7.74 13.00
N ASN A 327 12.70 8.47 13.60
CA ASN A 327 13.80 7.89 14.39
C ASN A 327 13.27 7.02 15.54
N LYS A 328 12.21 7.43 16.20
CA LYS A 328 11.56 6.66 17.27
C LYS A 328 10.94 5.35 16.76
N LEU A 329 10.29 5.36 15.60
CA LEU A 329 9.79 4.15 14.95
C LEU A 329 10.94 3.23 14.51
N ILE A 330 12.01 3.81 13.94
CA ILE A 330 13.22 3.08 13.53
C ILE A 330 13.93 2.41 14.71
N THR A 331 13.91 3.01 15.90
CA THR A 331 14.44 2.39 17.14
C THR A 331 13.67 1.13 17.53
N ALA A 332 12.34 1.12 17.41
CA ALA A 332 11.54 -0.09 17.61
C ALA A 332 11.83 -1.15 16.54
N TYR A 333 11.87 -0.72 15.27
CA TYR A 333 12.18 -1.59 14.13
C TYR A 333 13.54 -2.29 14.26
N LYS A 334 14.59 -1.58 14.68
CA LYS A 334 15.93 -2.17 14.93
C LYS A 334 15.93 -3.25 16.04
N THR A 335 14.85 -3.39 16.80
CA THR A 335 14.70 -4.42 17.84
C THR A 335 13.93 -5.65 17.35
N ASP A 336 12.78 -5.51 16.69
CA ASP A 336 12.08 -6.65 16.07
C ASP A 336 11.55 -6.24 14.67
N PRO A 337 12.41 -6.28 13.63
CA PRO A 337 12.13 -5.73 12.31
C PRO A 337 10.81 -6.19 11.73
N GLY A 338 10.60 -7.52 11.72
CA GLY A 338 9.40 -8.17 11.20
C GLY A 338 8.14 -7.87 12.01
N ARG A 339 8.26 -7.48 13.28
CA ARG A 339 7.11 -7.16 14.14
C ARG A 339 6.71 -5.68 14.13
N THR A 340 7.46 -4.82 13.44
CA THR A 340 7.16 -3.39 13.32
C THR A 340 5.75 -3.17 12.75
N LEU A 341 4.95 -2.38 13.47
CA LEU A 341 3.51 -2.12 13.21
C LEU A 341 2.61 -3.36 13.18
N GLN A 342 3.08 -4.54 13.60
CA GLN A 342 2.24 -5.74 13.50
C GLN A 342 1.08 -5.67 14.47
N TYR A 343 -0.11 -5.82 13.87
CA TYR A 343 -1.38 -5.68 14.53
C TYR A 343 -1.80 -6.96 15.26
N SER A 344 -2.16 -6.84 16.52
CA SER A 344 -2.69 -7.91 17.38
C SER A 344 -3.80 -7.35 18.27
N PHE A 345 -4.74 -8.19 18.71
CA PHE A 345 -5.75 -7.80 19.69
C PHE A 345 -6.15 -8.97 20.58
N CYS A 346 -6.63 -8.64 21.78
CA CYS A 346 -7.04 -9.57 22.81
C CYS A 346 -7.99 -8.88 23.80
N TYR A 347 -8.51 -9.64 24.76
CA TYR A 347 -9.53 -9.16 25.68
C TYR A 347 -9.12 -9.40 27.14
N ASP A 348 -9.52 -8.47 28.00
CA ASP A 348 -9.47 -8.60 29.44
C ASP A 348 -10.90 -8.74 29.95
N LEU A 349 -11.32 -9.99 30.15
CA LEU A 349 -12.68 -10.31 30.58
C LEU A 349 -12.92 -9.96 32.05
N THR A 350 -11.87 -9.79 32.86
CA THR A 350 -11.99 -9.38 34.27
C THR A 350 -12.36 -7.90 34.38
N ARG A 351 -11.90 -7.08 33.43
CA ARG A 351 -12.18 -5.64 33.33
C ARG A 351 -13.23 -5.28 32.25
N ASN A 352 -13.68 -6.24 31.44
CA ASN A 352 -14.50 -6.06 30.23
C ASN A 352 -13.86 -5.17 29.16
N TRP A 353 -12.54 -5.27 28.98
CA TRP A 353 -11.79 -4.43 28.03
C TRP A 353 -11.37 -5.16 26.77
N SER A 354 -11.28 -4.42 25.66
CA SER A 354 -10.52 -4.84 24.48
C SER A 354 -9.16 -4.15 24.47
N VAL A 355 -8.13 -4.90 24.13
CA VAL A 355 -6.77 -4.41 23.94
C VAL A 355 -6.42 -4.59 22.47
N SER A 356 -6.03 -3.50 21.80
CA SER A 356 -5.53 -3.50 20.43
C SER A 356 -4.10 -2.99 20.43
N ALA A 357 -3.19 -3.72 19.80
CA ALA A 357 -1.75 -3.50 19.87
C ALA A 357 -1.14 -3.45 18.46
N SER A 358 -0.48 -2.34 18.16
CA SER A 358 0.42 -2.18 17.02
C SER A 358 1.84 -2.18 17.57
N TRP A 359 2.54 -3.31 17.48
CA TRP A 359 3.84 -3.46 18.12
C TRP A 359 4.85 -2.43 17.61
N GLY A 360 5.67 -1.90 18.52
CA GLY A 360 6.60 -0.81 18.23
C GLY A 360 5.97 0.58 17.99
N TYR A 361 4.64 0.74 18.11
CA TYR A 361 3.98 2.03 17.87
C TYR A 361 2.96 2.45 18.93
N THR A 362 1.81 1.76 19.04
CA THR A 362 0.70 2.19 19.89
C THR A 362 -0.10 1.02 20.47
N ILE A 363 -0.66 1.23 21.67
CA ILE A 363 -1.66 0.36 22.29
C ILE A 363 -2.94 1.19 22.51
N GLN A 364 -4.09 0.56 22.27
CA GLN A 364 -5.41 1.12 22.50
C GLN A 364 -6.14 0.26 23.55
N LEU A 365 -6.57 0.89 24.63
CA LEU A 365 -7.44 0.25 25.63
C LEU A 365 -8.88 0.75 25.45
N TYR A 366 -9.80 -0.18 25.23
CA TYR A 366 -11.23 0.11 25.13
C TYR A 366 -11.92 -0.42 26.38
N PRO A 367 -12.65 0.39 27.16
CA PRO A 367 -13.45 -0.08 28.30
C PRO A 367 -14.77 -0.75 27.85
N ALA A 368 -14.70 -1.56 26.79
CA ALA A 368 -15.77 -2.36 26.24
C ALA A 368 -15.20 -3.55 25.45
N LEU A 369 -15.97 -4.63 25.34
CA LEU A 369 -15.68 -5.76 24.46
C LEU A 369 -16.15 -5.44 23.03
N LEU A 370 -15.21 -5.18 22.13
CA LEU A 370 -15.46 -4.86 20.72
C LEU A 370 -15.25 -6.09 19.82
N THR A 371 -15.93 -6.12 18.68
CA THR A 371 -15.71 -7.18 17.70
C THR A 371 -14.32 -7.08 17.06
N ALA A 372 -13.76 -8.22 16.66
CA ALA A 372 -12.52 -8.29 15.89
C ALA A 372 -12.52 -7.38 14.65
N MET A 373 -13.67 -7.25 13.97
CA MET A 373 -13.85 -6.38 12.80
C MET A 373 -13.74 -4.90 13.16
N GLN A 374 -14.39 -4.46 14.26
CA GLN A 374 -14.25 -3.08 14.74
C GLN A 374 -12.81 -2.76 15.12
N LEU A 375 -12.13 -3.66 15.84
CA LEU A 375 -10.76 -3.46 16.29
C LEU A 375 -9.77 -3.36 15.10
N GLN A 376 -9.95 -4.19 14.06
CA GLN A 376 -9.13 -4.21 12.84
C GLN A 376 -9.44 -3.05 11.86
N THR A 377 -10.60 -2.42 11.95
CA THR A 377 -10.97 -1.34 11.02
C THR A 377 -10.19 -0.06 11.35
N VAL A 378 -9.40 0.40 10.38
CA VAL A 378 -8.58 1.63 10.44
C VAL A 378 -9.39 2.83 10.92
N PHE A 379 -8.89 3.56 11.91
CA PHE A 379 -9.48 4.86 12.26
C PHE A 379 -9.22 5.88 11.15
N ARG A 380 -10.25 6.63 10.77
CA ARG A 380 -10.11 7.75 9.83
C ARG A 380 -9.62 9.00 10.56
N THR A 381 -8.32 9.01 10.87
CA THR A 381 -7.57 10.19 11.39
C THR A 381 -7.04 11.09 10.27
N PHE A 382 -7.19 10.65 9.02
CA PHE A 382 -6.67 11.28 7.81
C PHE A 382 -7.72 11.42 6.71
N ARG A 383 -7.36 12.20 5.68
CA ARG A 383 -8.16 12.53 4.50
C ARG A 383 -7.43 12.16 3.21
N THR A 384 -8.14 12.10 2.09
CA THR A 384 -7.57 11.76 0.78
C THR A 384 -6.58 12.82 0.29
N TRP A 385 -5.58 12.39 -0.49
CA TRP A 385 -4.43 13.21 -0.91
C TRP A 385 -4.76 14.53 -1.62
N ARG A 386 -5.74 14.50 -2.55
CA ARG A 386 -6.00 15.57 -3.52
C ARG A 386 -7.27 16.34 -3.18
N ARG A 387 -8.38 15.66 -2.86
CA ARG A 387 -9.66 16.27 -2.49
C ARG A 387 -9.76 16.66 -1.01
N TRP A 388 -8.86 16.19 -0.15
CA TRP A 388 -8.97 16.36 1.31
C TRP A 388 -10.31 15.84 1.84
N SER A 389 -10.83 14.79 1.22
CA SER A 389 -12.12 14.19 1.55
C SER A 389 -11.99 13.04 2.54
N GLU A 390 -13.10 12.63 3.14
CA GLU A 390 -13.20 11.55 4.14
C GLU A 390 -13.15 10.14 3.51
N GLY A 391 -12.64 10.03 2.28
CA GLY A 391 -12.57 8.81 1.45
C GLY A 391 -13.06 9.06 0.01
N PRO A 392 -13.10 8.02 -0.84
CA PRO A 392 -12.76 6.63 -0.54
C PRO A 392 -11.24 6.38 -0.47
N PHE A 393 -10.88 5.32 0.27
CA PHE A 393 -9.52 4.78 0.39
C PHE A 393 -9.49 3.35 -0.16
N THR A 394 -8.31 2.79 -0.39
CA THR A 394 -8.13 1.41 -0.89
C THR A 394 -8.38 0.33 0.18
N PHE A 395 -8.85 0.73 1.37
CA PHE A 395 -9.19 -0.11 2.52
C PHE A 395 -10.33 0.54 3.32
N ASN A 396 -10.99 -0.26 4.18
CA ASN A 396 -12.10 0.21 5.00
C ASN A 396 -11.64 1.07 6.18
N THR A 397 -12.35 2.17 6.44
CA THR A 397 -12.10 3.07 7.57
C THR A 397 -13.35 3.30 8.42
N ARG A 398 -13.18 3.56 9.72
CA ARG A 398 -14.24 3.97 10.65
C ARG A 398 -13.96 5.36 11.23
N PRO A 399 -14.98 6.20 11.48
CA PRO A 399 -14.78 7.52 12.07
C PRO A 399 -14.28 7.42 13.52
N MET A 400 -13.45 8.39 13.93
CA MET A 400 -13.08 8.60 15.34
C MET A 400 -14.15 9.50 15.99
N ASN A 401 -14.76 9.06 17.10
CA ASN A 401 -16.20 9.26 17.35
C ASN A 401 -16.68 10.65 17.86
N VAL A 402 -15.84 11.69 17.82
CA VAL A 402 -15.97 12.96 18.57
C VAL A 402 -16.09 12.82 20.09
N ASP A 403 -17.07 12.09 20.64
CA ASP A 403 -17.20 11.80 22.08
C ASP A 403 -15.98 11.01 22.62
N PRO A 404 -15.24 11.49 23.64
CA PRO A 404 -14.18 10.72 24.29
C PRO A 404 -14.65 9.38 24.85
N CYS A 405 -15.89 9.31 25.33
CA CYS A 405 -16.52 8.09 25.88
C CYS A 405 -16.89 7.03 24.83
N LEU A 406 -16.53 7.26 23.56
CA LEU A 406 -16.69 6.32 22.45
C LEU A 406 -15.38 6.11 21.68
N ARG A 407 -14.25 6.46 22.31
CA ARG A 407 -12.87 6.25 21.82
C ARG A 407 -12.10 5.29 22.73
N PRO A 408 -11.01 4.66 22.24
CA PRO A 408 -10.02 4.04 23.11
C PRO A 408 -9.22 5.10 23.86
N VAL A 409 -8.65 4.71 25.00
CA VAL A 409 -7.52 5.41 25.60
C VAL A 409 -6.25 4.98 24.86
N VAL A 410 -5.53 5.94 24.29
CA VAL A 410 -4.37 5.69 23.41
C VAL A 410 -3.05 5.84 24.18
N TYR A 411 -2.17 4.85 23.99
CA TYR A 411 -0.81 4.82 24.52
C TYR A 411 0.16 4.73 23.35
N PHE A 412 1.23 5.52 23.38
CA PHE A 412 2.31 5.51 22.39
C PHE A 412 3.57 4.89 22.98
N LEU A 413 4.42 4.30 22.13
CA LEU A 413 5.68 3.69 22.56
C LEU A 413 6.52 4.69 23.36
N ASP A 414 6.85 4.33 24.59
CA ASP A 414 7.80 5.05 25.44
C ASP A 414 9.22 4.54 25.14
N ARG A 415 9.45 3.25 25.43
CA ARG A 415 10.74 2.56 25.36
C ARG A 415 10.61 1.14 24.78
N VAL A 416 11.73 0.64 24.25
CA VAL A 416 11.89 -0.70 23.69
C VAL A 416 13.19 -1.30 24.19
N GLU A 417 13.12 -2.51 24.73
CA GLU A 417 14.23 -3.21 25.38
C GLU A 417 14.26 -4.68 24.93
N ARG A 418 15.47 -5.27 24.88
CA ARG A 418 15.63 -6.72 24.69
C ARG A 418 15.25 -7.44 25.98
N PHE A 419 14.45 -8.50 25.87
CA PHE A 419 14.01 -9.30 27.01
C PHE A 419 14.11 -10.79 26.66
N GLY A 420 15.21 -11.43 27.09
CA GLY A 420 15.58 -12.76 26.57
C GLY A 420 15.75 -12.72 25.05
N ASP A 421 15.22 -13.73 24.37
CA ASP A 421 15.19 -13.82 22.89
C ASP A 421 14.15 -12.89 22.24
N GLY A 422 13.31 -12.24 23.06
CA GLY A 422 12.24 -11.34 22.64
C GLY A 422 12.43 -9.90 23.09
N THR A 423 11.32 -9.25 23.45
CA THR A 423 11.26 -7.81 23.67
C THR A 423 10.33 -7.44 24.82
N LEU A 424 10.70 -6.39 25.55
CA LEU A 424 9.81 -5.63 26.43
C LEU A 424 9.63 -4.25 25.81
N THR A 425 8.41 -3.88 25.45
CA THR A 425 8.04 -2.52 25.05
C THR A 425 7.09 -1.92 26.07
N THR A 426 7.36 -0.68 26.50
CA THR A 426 6.44 0.07 27.36
C THR A 426 5.82 1.21 26.58
N TYR A 427 4.55 1.49 26.86
CA TYR A 427 3.74 2.51 26.22
C TYR A 427 3.11 3.42 27.28
N LYS A 428 3.03 4.72 27.00
CA LYS A 428 2.44 5.75 27.88
C LYS A 428 1.47 6.65 27.11
N ARG A 429 0.55 7.31 27.81
CA ARG A 429 -0.26 8.38 27.21
C ARG A 429 0.62 9.58 26.84
N SER A 430 0.31 10.24 25.74
CA SER A 430 0.85 11.55 25.39
C SER A 430 0.09 12.66 26.12
N GLU A 431 0.71 13.83 26.26
CA GLU A 431 0.09 15.00 26.90
C GLU A 431 -1.21 15.40 26.18
N ASP A 432 -1.21 15.40 24.84
CA ASP A 432 -2.40 15.62 23.99
C ASP A 432 -3.59 14.66 24.24
N GLU A 433 -3.35 13.52 24.90
CA GLU A 433 -4.40 12.53 25.25
C GLU A 433 -4.84 12.65 26.72
N LEU A 434 -4.18 13.47 27.54
CA LEU A 434 -4.59 13.73 28.92
C LEU A 434 -5.81 14.67 29.00
N ASP A 435 -6.00 15.54 28.01
CA ASP A 435 -7.15 16.46 27.93
C ASP A 435 -8.42 15.82 27.34
N LYS A 436 -8.33 14.60 26.79
CA LYS A 436 -9.42 13.89 26.10
C LYS A 436 -10.08 12.86 27.03
N VAL A 437 -10.51 13.33 28.20
CA VAL A 437 -11.10 12.49 29.25
C VAL A 437 -12.60 12.27 29.03
N CYS A 438 -13.06 11.05 29.30
CA CYS A 438 -14.47 10.72 29.47
C CYS A 438 -14.84 10.79 30.96
N ASP A 439 -15.84 11.59 31.30
CA ASP A 439 -16.29 11.80 32.69
C ASP A 439 -17.11 10.63 33.28
N ARG A 440 -17.34 9.55 32.52
CA ARG A 440 -18.15 8.42 32.99
C ARG A 440 -17.36 7.57 34.01
N PRO A 441 -17.96 7.14 35.14
CA PRO A 441 -17.24 6.42 36.18
C PRO A 441 -16.60 5.09 35.75
N ASP A 442 -17.16 4.41 34.74
CA ASP A 442 -16.64 3.18 34.16
C ASP A 442 -15.32 3.37 33.38
N TYR A 443 -14.99 4.60 32.99
CA TYR A 443 -13.70 4.95 32.40
C TYR A 443 -12.59 5.22 33.43
N ALA A 444 -12.92 5.45 34.71
CA ALA A 444 -11.92 5.75 35.74
C ALA A 444 -10.83 4.66 35.88
N PRO A 445 -11.13 3.34 35.82
CA PRO A 445 -10.10 2.31 35.92
C PRO A 445 -9.17 2.24 34.69
N VAL A 446 -9.63 2.60 33.48
CA VAL A 446 -8.74 2.66 32.30
C VAL A 446 -7.86 3.90 32.33
N TYR A 447 -8.37 5.05 32.80
CA TYR A 447 -7.55 6.24 33.00
C TYR A 447 -6.59 6.16 34.20
N ALA A 448 -6.79 5.21 35.13
CA ALA A 448 -5.82 4.89 36.18
C ALA A 448 -4.57 4.16 35.63
N VAL A 449 -4.66 3.55 34.44
CA VAL A 449 -3.51 2.91 33.79
C VAL A 449 -2.55 3.99 33.28
N GLN A 450 -1.36 4.03 33.88
CA GLN A 450 -0.28 4.94 33.52
C GLN A 450 0.58 4.35 32.40
N LEU A 451 0.87 3.05 32.48
CA LEU A 451 1.76 2.34 31.56
C LEU A 451 1.11 1.05 31.05
N VAL A 452 1.37 0.72 29.79
CA VAL A 452 1.13 -0.62 29.25
C VAL A 452 2.47 -1.24 28.90
N ASN A 453 2.77 -2.42 29.42
CA ASN A 453 3.91 -3.24 29.01
C ASN A 453 3.44 -4.31 28.03
N VAL A 454 4.17 -4.49 26.94
CA VAL A 454 4.00 -5.60 26.01
C VAL A 454 5.27 -6.43 26.00
N ILE A 455 5.11 -7.72 26.27
CA ILE A 455 6.20 -8.70 26.26
C ILE A 455 6.06 -9.59 25.04
N THR A 456 7.19 -9.96 24.46
CA THR A 456 7.30 -11.05 23.49
C THR A 456 8.37 -12.03 23.98
N SER A 457 8.13 -13.33 23.87
CA SER A 457 9.09 -14.36 24.33
C SER A 457 10.25 -14.58 23.36
N THR A 458 10.04 -14.30 22.08
CA THR A 458 10.99 -14.49 20.98
C THR A 458 10.76 -13.42 19.93
N SER A 459 11.82 -12.93 19.28
CA SER A 459 11.75 -12.01 18.13
C SER A 459 11.05 -12.68 16.93
N LEU A 460 10.38 -11.90 16.08
CA LEU A 460 9.59 -12.45 14.98
C LEU A 460 10.51 -12.88 13.83
N LYS A 461 10.65 -14.20 13.64
CA LYS A 461 11.51 -14.76 12.57
C LYS A 461 11.02 -14.30 11.18
N PRO A 462 11.90 -13.75 10.32
CA PRO A 462 11.52 -13.28 8.98
C PRO A 462 10.80 -14.32 8.12
N ASP A 463 11.12 -15.61 8.28
CA ASP A 463 10.54 -16.69 7.48
C ASP A 463 9.03 -16.90 7.69
N ILE A 464 8.43 -16.31 8.73
CA ILE A 464 6.96 -16.31 8.89
C ILE A 464 6.27 -15.60 7.72
N TRP A 465 6.95 -14.64 7.08
CA TRP A 465 6.44 -13.88 5.95
C TRP A 465 6.50 -14.64 4.61
N ASN A 466 7.14 -15.81 4.59
CA ASN A 466 7.10 -16.76 3.48
C ASN A 466 5.89 -17.70 3.56
N MET A 467 5.10 -17.63 4.64
CA MET A 467 3.94 -18.49 4.92
C MET A 467 2.63 -17.72 4.72
N ALA A 468 1.50 -18.41 4.80
CA ALA A 468 0.19 -17.76 4.81
C ALA A 468 0.08 -16.83 6.04
N PRO A 469 -0.19 -15.52 5.87
CA PRO A 469 -0.14 -14.57 6.97
C PRO A 469 -1.28 -14.79 7.97
N ARG A 470 -0.93 -14.97 9.25
CA ARG A 470 -1.84 -14.99 10.39
C ARG A 470 -1.29 -14.02 11.43
N ARG A 471 -2.17 -13.15 11.98
CA ARG A 471 -1.81 -12.26 13.10
C ARG A 471 -1.27 -13.06 14.28
N GLN A 472 -0.41 -12.43 15.08
CA GLN A 472 -0.07 -12.98 16.39
C GLN A 472 -1.26 -12.88 17.34
N CYS A 473 -1.31 -13.78 18.32
CA CYS A 473 -2.30 -13.75 19.38
C CYS A 473 -1.73 -12.99 20.58
N CYS A 474 -2.59 -12.34 21.36
CA CYS A 474 -2.18 -11.73 22.62
C CYS A 474 -3.09 -12.13 23.78
N GLU A 475 -2.62 -11.84 24.99
CA GLU A 475 -3.28 -12.16 26.25
C GLU A 475 -2.86 -11.14 27.32
N VAL A 476 -3.75 -10.84 28.26
CA VAL A 476 -3.49 -9.90 29.36
C VAL A 476 -3.11 -10.70 30.61
N ILE A 477 -1.87 -10.56 31.07
CA ILE A 477 -1.28 -11.43 32.10
C ILE A 477 -1.79 -11.07 33.51
N ASN A 478 -1.82 -9.77 33.84
CA ASN A 478 -2.20 -9.28 35.18
C ASN A 478 -3.67 -8.81 35.21
N GLY A 479 -4.58 -9.73 34.87
CA GLY A 479 -6.04 -9.49 34.82
C GLY A 479 -6.69 -9.22 36.18
N GLU A 480 -6.10 -9.74 37.27
CA GLU A 480 -6.79 -9.89 38.56
C GLU A 480 -6.99 -8.58 39.34
N ASN A 481 -5.96 -7.72 39.42
CA ASN A 481 -6.07 -6.46 40.15
C ASN A 481 -6.68 -5.34 39.29
N ARG A 482 -8.00 -5.16 39.39
CA ARG A 482 -8.77 -4.11 38.68
C ARG A 482 -8.23 -2.68 38.84
N MET A 483 -7.40 -2.39 39.85
CA MET A 483 -6.81 -1.07 40.14
C MET A 483 -5.30 -0.97 39.84
N SER A 484 -4.72 -1.91 39.09
CA SER A 484 -3.32 -1.82 38.67
C SER A 484 -3.06 -0.58 37.79
N SER A 485 -2.08 0.25 38.16
CA SER A 485 -1.60 1.37 37.34
C SER A 485 -0.82 0.92 36.09
N MET A 486 -0.58 -0.39 35.95
CA MET A 486 0.11 -1.01 34.83
C MET A 486 -0.69 -2.19 34.28
N VAL A 487 -0.88 -2.22 32.96
CA VAL A 487 -1.40 -3.39 32.22
C VAL A 487 -0.22 -4.11 31.57
N GLN A 488 -0.22 -5.45 31.62
CA GLN A 488 0.78 -6.28 30.96
C GLN A 488 0.11 -7.19 29.92
N VAL A 489 0.58 -7.08 28.68
CA VAL A 489 0.14 -7.86 27.53
C VAL A 489 1.29 -8.77 27.08
N ASN A 490 1.01 -9.99 26.70
CA ASN A 490 1.97 -10.89 26.05
C ASN A 490 1.55 -11.11 24.59
N ILE A 491 2.46 -11.00 23.62
CA ILE A 491 2.21 -11.29 22.20
C ILE A 491 3.02 -12.52 21.78
N ARG A 492 2.30 -13.55 21.32
CA ARG A 492 2.83 -14.87 20.97
C ARG A 492 2.25 -15.41 19.65
N GLY A 493 2.80 -16.52 19.17
CA GLY A 493 2.13 -17.32 18.16
C GLY A 493 0.76 -17.78 18.65
N CYS A 494 -0.22 -17.81 17.75
CA CYS A 494 -1.51 -18.41 18.03
C CYS A 494 -1.40 -19.93 18.09
N ASN A 495 -2.03 -20.54 19.07
CA ASN A 495 -2.16 -21.99 19.20
C ASN A 495 -3.01 -22.56 18.04
N GLU A 496 -2.96 -23.89 17.90
CA GLU A 496 -3.85 -24.62 17.02
C GLU A 496 -5.31 -24.39 17.47
N MET A 497 -6.22 -24.21 16.50
CA MET A 497 -7.63 -23.87 16.72
C MET A 497 -7.92 -22.56 17.51
N GLU A 498 -6.91 -21.77 17.89
CA GLU A 498 -7.13 -20.55 18.69
C GLU A 498 -7.81 -19.41 17.91
N SER A 499 -8.95 -18.96 18.44
CA SER A 499 -9.53 -17.63 18.21
C SER A 499 -9.25 -16.74 19.42
N VAL A 500 -8.71 -15.54 19.18
CA VAL A 500 -8.56 -14.50 20.23
C VAL A 500 -9.91 -13.92 20.68
N THR A 501 -10.99 -14.10 19.93
CA THR A 501 -12.33 -13.72 20.37
C THR A 501 -12.91 -14.84 21.22
N PRO A 502 -13.37 -14.55 22.48
CA PRO A 502 -14.05 -15.52 23.32
C PRO A 502 -15.28 -16.13 22.63
N PRO A 503 -15.64 -17.38 22.97
CA PRO A 503 -16.86 -18.02 22.47
C PRO A 503 -18.14 -17.38 23.01
#